data_AF-A0A956CW26-F1
#
_entry.id   AF-A0A956CW26-F1
#
_cell.length_a   1.000
_cell.length_b   1.000
_cell.length_c   1.000
_cell.angle_alpha   90.00
_cell.angle_beta   90.00
_cell.angle_gamma   90.00
#
_symmetry.space_group_name_H-M   'P 1'
#
loop_
_entity.id
_entity.type
_entity.pdbx_description
1 polymer ?
#
loop_
_entity_poly.entity_id
_entity_poly.type
_entity_poly.pdbx_seq_one_letter_code
_entity_poly.pdbx_strand_id
1 'polypeptide(L)'
;MYEFHGWACVRYHTHDTDEAKQAAAWKRVVERIRELEEKTGVQATAGFTGDEVIAWHGLQSHKGADWPLALLRLIGEEAPGSYGLLWSRDFGEKDPDARNRFRVYALRRGFVDEEADPFLSPFQPRCEDAYDPDRPEG
;
A
#
# COMPACT_ATOMS: atom_id res chain seq x y z
N MET A 1 -14.89 -4.46 -6.41
CA MET A 1 -13.53 -4.25 -6.90
C MET A 1 -12.74 -3.58 -5.79
N TYR A 2 -11.52 -4.03 -5.54
CA TYR A 2 -10.61 -3.50 -4.53
C TYR A 2 -9.27 -3.16 -5.19
N GLU A 3 -8.90 -1.89 -5.13
CA GLU A 3 -7.70 -1.33 -5.72
C GLU A 3 -6.74 -0.94 -4.60
N PHE A 4 -5.44 -1.19 -4.80
CA PHE A 4 -4.43 -0.74 -3.86
C PHE A 4 -3.08 -0.50 -4.52
N HIS A 5 -2.34 0.46 -3.98
CA HIS A 5 -0.99 0.82 -4.38
C HIS A 5 -0.17 1.18 -3.15
N GLY A 6 0.83 0.36 -2.85
CA GLY A 6 1.72 0.55 -1.72
C GLY A 6 3.17 0.63 -2.14
N TRP A 7 3.95 1.39 -1.36
CA TRP A 7 5.40 1.39 -1.43
C TRP A 7 5.99 1.67 -0.05
N ALA A 8 7.20 1.16 0.19
CA ALA A 8 7.96 1.47 1.40
C ALA A 8 9.46 1.40 1.13
N CYS A 9 10.20 2.34 1.72
CA CYS A 9 11.63 2.21 1.92
C CYS A 9 11.86 1.45 3.22
N VAL A 10 12.56 0.32 3.14
CA VAL A 10 12.84 -0.55 4.29
C VAL A 10 14.12 -0.10 4.96
N ARG A 11 14.01 0.37 6.20
CA ARG A 11 15.15 0.80 7.00
C ARG A 11 15.02 0.25 8.41
N TYR A 12 16.00 -0.53 8.84
CA TYR A 12 16.02 -1.15 10.15
C TYR A 12 15.97 -0.09 11.26
N HIS A 13 16.72 1.00 11.12
CA HIS A 13 16.77 2.06 12.12
C HIS A 13 16.87 3.46 11.47
N THR A 14 16.52 4.50 12.22
CA THR A 14 16.49 5.88 11.69
C THR A 14 17.85 6.56 11.67
N HIS A 15 18.85 5.98 12.37
CA HIS A 15 20.18 6.57 12.57
C HIS A 15 21.32 5.54 12.55
N ASP A 16 21.01 4.24 12.63
CA ASP A 16 22.02 3.20 12.81
C ASP A 16 22.26 2.47 11.49
N THR A 17 23.52 2.29 11.13
CA THR A 17 23.98 1.63 9.91
C THR A 17 24.45 0.21 10.22
N ASP A 18 23.71 -0.50 11.07
CA ASP A 18 23.96 -1.92 11.34
C ASP A 18 23.52 -2.73 10.11
N GLU A 19 24.46 -2.93 9.19
CA GLU A 19 24.24 -3.62 7.91
C GLU A 19 23.72 -5.05 8.12
N ALA A 20 24.16 -5.74 9.18
CA ALA A 20 23.71 -7.10 9.46
C ALA A 20 22.23 -7.13 9.86
N LYS A 21 21.79 -6.18 10.70
CA LYS A 21 20.38 -6.06 11.07
C LYS A 21 19.52 -5.54 9.92
N GLN A 22 20.03 -4.61 9.11
CA GLN A 22 19.38 -4.16 7.88
C GLN A 22 19.14 -5.34 6.93
N ALA A 23 20.18 -6.12 6.62
CA ALA A 23 20.07 -7.30 5.75
C ALA A 23 19.09 -8.35 6.31
N ALA A 24 19.10 -8.55 7.64
CA ALA A 24 18.19 -9.49 8.29
C ALA A 24 16.72 -9.02 8.21
N ALA A 25 16.44 -7.74 8.45
CA ALA A 25 15.11 -7.17 8.32
C ALA A 25 14.61 -7.24 6.87
N TRP A 26 15.46 -6.84 5.92
CA TRP A 26 15.17 -6.95 4.49
C TRP A 26 14.79 -8.37 4.08
N LYS A 27 15.59 -9.36 4.48
CA LYS A 27 15.34 -10.76 4.19
C LYS A 27 13.95 -11.22 4.69
N ARG A 28 13.58 -10.89 5.93
CA ARG A 28 12.28 -11.28 6.50
C ARG A 28 11.12 -10.64 5.74
N VAL A 29 11.24 -9.38 5.36
CA VAL A 29 10.22 -8.68 4.55
C VAL A 29 10.08 -9.32 3.16
N VAL A 30 11.19 -9.61 2.47
CA VAL A 30 11.16 -10.24 1.14
C VAL A 30 10.60 -11.66 1.20
N GLU A 31 10.93 -12.45 2.22
CA GLU A 31 10.34 -13.77 2.44
C GLU A 31 8.82 -13.68 2.61
N ARG A 32 8.34 -12.72 3.42
CA ARG A 32 6.91 -12.50 3.60
C ARG A 32 6.20 -12.13 2.30
N ILE A 33 6.83 -11.31 1.47
CA ILE A 33 6.31 -10.92 0.16
C ILE A 33 6.16 -12.14 -0.73
N ARG A 34 7.18 -12.99 -0.85
CA ARG A 34 7.11 -14.20 -1.68
C ARG A 34 5.94 -15.09 -1.26
N GLU A 35 5.74 -15.30 0.04
CA GLU A 35 4.57 -16.05 0.53
C GLU A 35 3.23 -15.41 0.16
N LEU A 36 3.16 -14.07 0.13
CA LEU A 36 1.96 -13.34 -0.27
C LEU A 36 1.73 -13.46 -1.78
N GLU A 37 2.76 -13.32 -2.60
CA GLU A 37 2.67 -13.49 -4.06
C GLU A 37 2.17 -14.89 -4.41
N GLU A 38 2.70 -15.93 -3.77
CA GLU A 38 2.25 -17.32 -3.94
C GLU A 38 0.78 -17.53 -3.56
N LYS A 39 0.30 -16.87 -2.50
CA LYS A 39 -1.07 -17.04 -1.99
C LYS A 39 -2.10 -16.16 -2.69
N THR A 40 -1.71 -15.01 -3.19
CA THR A 40 -2.63 -13.95 -3.66
C THR A 40 -2.49 -13.63 -5.14
N GLY A 41 -1.40 -14.06 -5.79
CA GLY A 41 -1.11 -13.73 -7.20
C GLY A 41 -0.76 -12.26 -7.44
N VAL A 42 -0.48 -11.50 -6.38
CA VAL A 42 -0.16 -10.08 -6.46
C VAL A 42 1.29 -9.88 -6.87
N GLN A 43 1.58 -8.78 -7.55
CA GLN A 43 2.94 -8.40 -7.95
C GLN A 43 3.52 -7.41 -6.93
N ALA A 44 4.61 -7.80 -6.29
CA ALA A 44 5.44 -6.91 -5.53
C ALA A 44 6.83 -6.83 -6.17
N THR A 45 7.36 -5.63 -6.30
CA THR A 45 8.72 -5.41 -6.80
C THR A 45 9.59 -4.97 -5.64
N ALA A 46 10.66 -5.73 -5.42
CA ALA A 46 11.72 -5.40 -4.48
C ALA A 46 12.94 -4.92 -5.28
N GLY A 47 13.42 -3.72 -4.98
CA GLY A 47 14.53 -3.09 -5.67
C GLY A 47 15.60 -2.57 -4.71
N PHE A 48 16.81 -2.41 -5.24
CA PHE A 48 17.93 -1.80 -4.53
C PHE A 48 18.51 -0.66 -5.37
N THR A 49 18.34 0.57 -4.89
CA THR A 49 18.90 1.78 -5.50
C THR A 49 19.51 2.66 -4.42
N GLY A 50 20.51 2.12 -3.72
CA GLY A 50 21.12 2.76 -2.54
C GLY A 50 20.33 2.54 -1.24
N ASP A 51 19.01 2.41 -1.34
CA ASP A 51 18.11 1.92 -0.28
C ASP A 51 17.32 0.71 -0.78
N GLU A 52 16.95 -0.20 0.13
CA GLU A 52 15.98 -1.25 -0.15
C GLU A 52 14.55 -0.68 -0.21
N VAL A 53 13.90 -0.84 -1.36
CA VAL A 53 12.54 -0.32 -1.61
C VAL A 53 11.65 -1.45 -2.10
N ILE A 54 10.40 -1.45 -1.64
CA ILE A 54 9.35 -2.36 -2.08
C ILE A 54 8.19 -1.54 -2.62
N ALA A 55 7.61 -1.98 -3.73
CA ALA A 55 6.32 -1.53 -4.20
C ALA A 55 5.38 -2.73 -4.44
N TRP A 56 4.09 -2.58 -4.17
CA TRP A 56 3.08 -3.61 -4.43
C TRP A 56 1.78 -2.95 -4.89
N HIS A 57 1.17 -3.53 -5.91
CA HIS A 57 -0.01 -2.96 -6.54
C HIS A 57 -0.98 -4.06 -6.96
N GLY A 58 -2.27 -3.73 -7.03
CA GLY A 58 -3.22 -4.68 -7.57
C GLY A 58 -4.64 -4.16 -7.66
N LEU A 59 -5.40 -4.85 -8.52
CA LEU A 59 -6.81 -4.66 -8.72
C LEU A 59 -7.51 -6.02 -8.59
N GLN A 60 -8.29 -6.18 -7.54
CA GLN A 60 -8.98 -7.43 -7.21
C GLN A 60 -10.49 -7.27 -7.40
N SER A 61 -11.19 -8.33 -7.82
CA SER A 61 -12.66 -8.27 -8.01
C SER A 61 -13.39 -7.99 -6.70
N HIS A 62 -12.89 -8.51 -5.57
CA HIS A 62 -13.43 -8.30 -4.23
C HIS A 62 -12.30 -8.05 -3.23
N LYS A 63 -12.58 -7.28 -2.17
CA LYS A 63 -11.67 -7.15 -1.03
C LYS A 63 -11.62 -8.50 -0.29
N GLY A 64 -10.49 -9.18 -0.40
CA GLY A 64 -10.19 -10.40 0.35
C GLY A 64 -9.66 -10.09 1.75
N ALA A 65 -8.63 -10.81 2.17
CA ALA A 65 -7.89 -10.48 3.39
C ALA A 65 -7.21 -9.10 3.27
N ASP A 66 -7.07 -8.39 4.40
CA ASP A 66 -6.45 -7.05 4.48
C ASP A 66 -4.91 -7.09 4.41
N TRP A 67 -4.39 -7.97 3.56
CA TRP A 67 -2.97 -8.23 3.44
C TRP A 67 -2.15 -7.01 2.99
N PRO A 68 -2.63 -6.06 2.15
CA PRO A 68 -1.80 -4.92 1.75
C PRO A 68 -1.44 -4.05 2.94
N LEU A 69 -2.40 -3.79 3.84
CA LEU A 69 -2.16 -3.05 5.07
C LEU A 69 -1.32 -3.88 6.04
N ALA A 70 -1.57 -5.19 6.14
CA ALA A 70 -0.77 -6.07 6.98
C ALA A 70 0.71 -6.10 6.56
N LEU A 71 1.01 -6.05 5.26
CA LEU A 71 2.38 -5.95 4.75
C LEU A 71 3.04 -4.63 5.18
N LEU A 72 2.35 -3.50 5.03
CA LEU A 72 2.87 -2.20 5.46
C LEU A 72 3.19 -2.18 6.97
N ARG A 73 2.31 -2.77 7.79
CA ARG A 73 2.52 -2.91 9.25
C ARG A 73 3.71 -3.80 9.57
N LEU A 74 3.82 -4.95 8.91
CA LEU A 74 4.94 -5.87 9.10
C LEU A 74 6.29 -5.20 8.75
N ILE A 75 6.33 -4.38 7.69
CA ILE A 75 7.53 -3.60 7.36
C ILE A 75 7.88 -2.65 8.51
N GLY A 76 6.89 -1.98 9.10
CA GLY A 76 7.10 -1.10 10.25
C GLY A 76 7.60 -1.84 11.50
N GLU A 77 7.10 -3.05 11.75
CA GLU A 77 7.52 -3.90 12.87
C GLU A 77 8.96 -4.43 12.69
N GLU A 78 9.28 -4.92 11.48
CA GLU A 78 10.58 -5.53 11.18
C GLU A 78 11.70 -4.51 10.98
N ALA A 79 11.33 -3.33 10.50
CA ALA A 79 12.25 -2.27 10.15
C ALA A 79 11.68 -0.91 10.64
N PRO A 80 11.80 -0.59 11.94
CA PRO A 80 11.23 0.63 12.52
C PRO A 80 11.78 1.95 11.98
N GLY A 81 12.86 1.96 11.19
CA GLY A 81 13.32 3.14 10.46
C GLY A 81 12.55 3.43 9.18
N SER A 82 11.68 2.51 8.75
CA SER A 82 11.01 2.54 7.45
C SER A 82 9.98 3.66 7.35
N TYR A 83 9.69 4.02 6.09
CA TYR A 83 8.62 4.93 5.73
C TYR A 83 8.02 4.54 4.39
N GLY A 84 6.76 4.92 4.17
CA GLY A 84 6.03 4.53 2.97
C GLY A 84 4.55 4.89 3.04
N LEU A 85 3.83 4.55 1.98
CA LEU A 85 2.39 4.81 1.86
C LEU A 85 1.70 3.59 1.27
N LEU A 86 0.44 3.40 1.65
CA LEU A 86 -0.51 2.51 0.99
C LEU A 86 -1.78 3.29 0.69
N TRP A 87 -2.09 3.47 -0.58
CA TRP A 87 -3.42 3.84 -1.03
C TRP A 87 -4.27 2.58 -1.23
N SER A 88 -5.52 2.61 -0.78
CA SER A 88 -6.49 1.59 -1.14
C SER A 88 -7.90 2.15 -1.30
N ARG A 89 -8.70 1.49 -2.14
CA ARG A 89 -10.09 1.86 -2.39
C ARG A 89 -10.91 0.60 -2.62
N ASP A 90 -12.06 0.53 -1.95
CA ASP A 90 -12.97 -0.61 -2.04
C ASP A 90 -14.33 -0.17 -2.60
N PHE A 91 -14.60 -0.55 -3.85
CA PHE A 91 -15.89 -0.31 -4.50
C PHE A 91 -17.05 -1.11 -3.86
N GLY A 92 -16.74 -2.11 -3.03
CA GLY A 92 -17.72 -2.90 -2.27
C GLY A 92 -18.19 -2.26 -0.96
N GLU A 93 -17.65 -1.10 -0.57
CA GLU A 93 -18.07 -0.40 0.64
C GLU A 93 -19.57 -0.04 0.60
N LYS A 94 -20.25 -0.27 1.73
CA LYS A 94 -21.69 0.00 1.87
C LYS A 94 -21.98 1.49 2.00
N ASP A 95 -21.08 2.21 2.67
CA ASP A 95 -21.13 3.66 2.80
C ASP A 95 -20.67 4.31 1.48
N PRO A 96 -21.54 5.07 0.77
CA PRO A 96 -21.18 5.75 -0.46
C PRO A 96 -19.98 6.69 -0.32
N ASP A 97 -19.84 7.36 0.81
CA ASP A 97 -18.72 8.28 1.04
C ASP A 97 -17.41 7.53 1.25
N ALA A 98 -17.46 6.33 1.84
CA ALA A 98 -16.31 5.45 1.97
C ALA A 98 -15.91 4.82 0.62
N ARG A 99 -16.91 4.46 -0.19
CA ARG A 99 -16.69 3.96 -1.55
C ARG A 99 -16.07 5.01 -2.46
N ASN A 100 -16.39 6.28 -2.25
CA ASN A 100 -15.95 7.40 -3.07
C ASN A 100 -14.63 8.04 -2.60
N ARG A 101 -13.87 7.40 -1.70
CA ARG A 101 -12.57 7.90 -1.24
C ARG A 101 -11.50 6.81 -1.27
N PHE A 102 -10.27 7.23 -1.52
CA PHE A 102 -9.10 6.42 -1.17
C PHE A 102 -8.86 6.53 0.34
N ARG A 103 -8.55 5.39 0.95
CA ARG A 103 -7.92 5.32 2.28
C ARG A 103 -6.42 5.35 2.07
N VAL A 104 -5.72 6.17 2.85
CA VAL A 104 -4.25 6.24 2.81
C VAL A 104 -3.75 5.75 4.15
N TYR A 105 -2.77 4.86 4.14
CA TYR A 105 -2.05 4.47 5.34
C TYR A 105 -0.61 4.92 5.21
N ALA A 106 -0.12 5.65 6.20
CA ALA A 106 1.23 6.19 6.21
C ALA A 106 2.10 5.46 7.21
N LEU A 107 3.18 4.84 6.72
CA LEU A 107 4.23 4.28 7.55
C LEU A 107 5.25 5.37 7.88
N ARG A 108 5.45 5.63 9.18
CA ARG A 108 6.44 6.59 9.68
C ARG A 108 7.12 6.00 10.90
N ARG A 109 8.41 5.66 10.75
CA ARG A 109 9.25 5.19 11.86
C ARG A 109 8.63 4.00 12.60
N GLY A 110 8.13 3.01 11.84
CA GLY A 110 7.53 1.80 12.37
C GLY A 110 6.03 1.88 12.69
N PHE A 111 5.45 3.09 12.71
CA PHE A 111 4.03 3.30 12.99
C PHE A 111 3.22 3.47 11.71
N VAL A 112 2.02 2.87 11.67
CA VAL A 112 1.10 2.97 10.54
C VAL A 112 -0.21 3.59 10.98
N ASP A 113 -0.51 4.78 10.45
CA ASP A 113 -1.73 5.52 10.73
C ASP A 113 -2.57 5.69 9.46
N GLU A 114 -3.90 5.72 9.59
CA GLU A 114 -4.81 6.08 8.49
C GLU A 114 -4.86 7.61 8.34
N GLU A 115 -4.78 8.08 7.10
CA GLU A 115 -4.77 9.48 6.70
C GLU A 115 -5.86 9.71 5.65
N ALA A 116 -6.40 10.93 5.63
CA ALA A 116 -7.26 11.35 4.52
C ALA A 116 -6.43 11.53 3.25
N ASP A 117 -6.94 11.10 2.11
CA ASP A 117 -6.36 11.39 0.81
C ASP A 117 -6.73 12.80 0.33
N PRO A 118 -5.78 13.76 0.23
CA PRO A 118 -6.09 15.09 -0.28
C PRO A 118 -6.04 15.16 -1.82
N PHE A 119 -5.50 14.13 -2.49
CA PHE A 119 -5.11 14.20 -3.90
C PHE A 119 -6.22 13.72 -4.82
N LEU A 120 -6.69 12.48 -4.62
CA LEU A 120 -7.64 11.83 -5.52
C LEU A 120 -9.05 11.75 -4.94
N SER A 121 -9.24 12.09 -3.67
CA SER A 121 -10.54 12.00 -2.98
C SER A 121 -11.26 13.36 -2.89
N PRO A 122 -12.59 13.39 -3.05
CA PRO A 122 -13.44 12.27 -3.46
C PRO A 122 -13.16 11.87 -4.92
N PHE A 123 -13.20 10.58 -5.21
CA PHE A 123 -12.85 10.06 -6.52
C PHE A 123 -13.79 10.55 -7.61
N GLN A 124 -15.10 10.57 -7.33
CA GLN A 124 -16.08 11.31 -8.12
C GLN A 124 -16.41 12.63 -7.41
N PRO A 125 -16.36 13.78 -8.10
CA PRO A 125 -16.13 13.93 -9.54
C PRO A 125 -14.65 14.15 -9.95
N ARG A 126 -13.67 14.06 -9.03
CA ARG A 126 -12.31 14.55 -9.30
C ARG A 126 -11.55 13.76 -10.36
N CYS A 127 -11.67 12.44 -10.34
CA CYS A 127 -10.98 11.51 -11.22
C CYS A 127 -11.92 10.93 -12.28
N GLU A 128 -13.18 10.72 -11.92
CA GLU A 128 -14.24 10.26 -12.82
C GLU A 128 -15.54 11.01 -12.53
N ASP A 129 -16.35 11.22 -13.55
CA ASP A 129 -17.71 11.71 -13.35
C ASP A 129 -18.66 10.57 -12.97
N ALA A 130 -19.79 10.93 -12.37
CA ALA A 130 -20.88 9.99 -12.22
C ALA A 130 -21.33 9.51 -13.61
N TYR A 131 -21.70 8.24 -13.70
CA TYR A 131 -22.23 7.69 -14.95
C TYR A 131 -23.46 8.47 -15.38
N ASP A 132 -23.41 9.00 -16.61
CA ASP A 132 -24.50 9.72 -17.24
C ASP A 132 -24.74 9.09 -18.62
N PRO A 133 -25.88 8.41 -18.83
CA PRO A 133 -26.17 7.71 -20.09
C PRO A 133 -26.36 8.69 -21.27
N ASP A 134 -26.63 9.97 -21.00
CA ASP A 134 -26.85 11.00 -22.01
C ASP A 134 -25.56 11.79 -22.32
N ARG A 135 -24.47 11.51 -21.60
CA ARG A 135 -23.19 12.17 -21.83
C ARG A 135 -22.61 11.68 -23.18
N PRO A 136 -22.31 12.59 -24.13
CA PRO A 136 -21.70 12.20 -25.39
C PRO A 136 -20.34 11.54 -25.14
N GLU A 137 -20.09 10.40 -25.78
CA GLU A 137 -18.74 9.83 -25.87
C GLU A 137 -17.85 10.89 -26.54
N GLY A 138 -16.89 11.42 -25.77
CA GLY A 138 -16.02 12.53 -26.19
C GLY A 138 -15.14 12.19 -27.38
#